data_AF-A0A3B9KVR9-F1
#
_entry.id   AF-A0A3B9KVR9-F1
#
_cell.length_a   1.000
_cell.length_b   1.000
_cell.length_c   1.000
_cell.angle_alpha   90.00
_cell.angle_beta   90.00
_cell.angle_gamma   90.00
#
_symmetry.space_group_name_H-M   'P 1'
#
loop_
_entity.id
_entity.type
_entity.pdbx_description
1 polymer ?
#
loop_
_entity_poly.entity_id
_entity_poly.type
_entity_poly.pdbx_seq_one_letter_code
_entity_poly.pdbx_strand_id
1 'polypeptide(L)'
;MFDKLKKMKERYLELTDKLASPDVIANQQEWQKVAKEHSSLAEIVANYDAYLAAEKTLKECDEILLGETDKELIALAEEEKSDAEKKMAELKD
;
A
#
# COMPACT_ATOMS: atom_id res chain seq x y z
N MET A 1 -8.93 5.52 11.28
CA MET A 1 -7.97 6.26 10.42
C MET A 1 -7.74 5.50 9.12
N PHE A 2 -7.37 4.21 9.20
CA PHE A 2 -7.22 3.35 8.03
C PHE A 2 -8.50 3.09 7.22
N ASP A 3 -9.69 3.17 7.82
CA ASP A 3 -10.95 3.02 7.05
C ASP A 3 -11.12 4.08 5.95
N LYS A 4 -10.60 5.31 6.17
CA LYS A 4 -10.63 6.36 5.15
C LYS A 4 -9.64 6.07 4.03
N LEU A 5 -8.41 5.65 4.37
CA LEU A 5 -7.38 5.26 3.39
C LEU A 5 -7.82 4.04 2.57
N LYS A 6 -8.46 3.07 3.21
CA LYS A 6 -9.07 1.92 2.55
C LYS A 6 -10.13 2.34 1.55
N LYS A 7 -11.06 3.24 1.92
CA LYS A 7 -12.06 3.80 1.00
C LYS A 7 -11.42 4.58 -0.15
N MET A 8 -10.35 5.32 0.11
CA MET A 8 -9.59 6.02 -0.94
C MET A 8 -8.93 5.04 -1.90
N LYS A 9 -8.37 3.93 -1.40
CA LYS A 9 -7.83 2.85 -2.21
C LYS A 9 -8.90 2.14 -3.03
N GLU A 10 -10.05 1.82 -2.43
CA GLU A 10 -11.20 1.24 -3.15
C GLU A 10 -11.63 2.17 -4.29
N ARG A 11 -11.75 3.47 -4.02
CA ARG A 11 -12.06 4.47 -5.04
C ARG A 11 -11.00 4.55 -6.14
N TYR A 12 -9.72 4.51 -5.77
CA TYR A 12 -8.62 4.50 -6.74
C TYR A 12 -8.73 3.32 -7.69
N LEU A 13 -8.98 2.11 -7.17
CA LEU A 13 -9.16 0.90 -7.98
C LEU A 13 -10.38 1.01 -8.91
N GLU A 14 -11.51 1.52 -8.41
CA GLU A 14 -12.68 1.79 -9.27
C GLU A 14 -12.36 2.74 -10.43
N LEU A 15 -11.54 3.77 -10.17
CA LEU A 15 -11.11 4.72 -11.19
C LEU A 15 -10.13 4.08 -12.18
N THR A 16 -9.23 3.21 -11.70
CA THR A 16 -8.34 2.42 -12.56
C THR A 16 -9.14 1.54 -13.53
N ASP A 17 -10.16 0.83 -13.03
CA ASP A 17 -11.05 0.00 -13.86
C ASP A 17 -11.81 0.85 -14.89
N LYS A 18 -12.30 2.03 -14.48
CA LYS A 18 -12.95 2.97 -15.40
C LYS A 18 -12.00 3.47 -16.49
N LEU A 19 -10.74 3.77 -16.16
CA LEU A 19 -9.74 4.19 -17.15
C LEU A 19 -9.41 3.09 -18.17
N ALA A 20 -9.59 1.83 -17.79
CA ALA A 20 -9.44 0.68 -18.69
C ALA A 20 -10.70 0.36 -19.50
N SER A 21 -11.86 0.96 -19.18
CA SER A 21 -13.12 0.71 -19.87
C SER A 21 -13.14 1.34 -21.28
N PRO A 22 -13.46 0.58 -22.34
CA PRO A 22 -13.56 1.11 -23.70
C PRO A 22 -14.55 2.29 -23.83
N ASP A 23 -15.65 2.27 -23.07
CA ASP A 23 -16.68 3.32 -23.11
C ASP A 23 -16.15 4.65 -22.56
N VAL A 24 -15.30 4.60 -21.53
CA VAL A 24 -14.65 5.77 -20.95
C VAL A 24 -13.52 6.25 -21.85
N ILE A 25 -12.71 5.32 -22.39
CA ILE A 25 -11.63 5.64 -23.33
C ILE A 25 -12.16 6.34 -24.59
N ALA A 26 -13.32 5.91 -25.10
CA ALA A 26 -13.97 6.54 -26.24
C ALA A 26 -14.51 7.96 -25.93
N ASN A 27 -14.73 8.30 -24.65
CA ASN A 27 -15.18 9.61 -24.21
C ASN A 27 -14.04 10.40 -23.55
N GLN A 28 -13.32 11.17 -24.36
CA GLN A 28 -12.16 11.96 -23.92
C GLN A 28 -12.44 12.88 -22.70
N GLN A 29 -13.62 13.49 -22.62
CA GLN A 29 -13.95 14.40 -21.53
C GLN A 29 -14.14 13.66 -20.21
N GLU A 30 -14.84 12.52 -20.23
CA GLU A 30 -15.01 11.66 -19.05
C GLU A 30 -13.66 11.03 -18.66
N TRP A 31 -12.89 10.54 -19.63
CA TRP A 31 -11.56 10.00 -19.38
C TRP A 31 -10.65 11.01 -18.66
N GLN A 32 -10.60 12.25 -19.10
CA GLN A 32 -9.80 13.30 -18.45
C GLN A 32 -10.24 13.57 -17.01
N LYS A 33 -11.54 13.51 -16.75
CA LYS A 33 -12.09 13.70 -15.40
C LYS A 33 -11.69 12.55 -14.47
N VAL A 34 -11.88 11.32 -14.92
CA VAL A 34 -11.49 10.10 -14.18
C VAL A 34 -9.97 10.08 -13.95
N ALA A 35 -9.17 10.43 -14.96
CA ALA A 35 -7.71 10.45 -14.87
C ALA A 35 -7.21 11.48 -13.85
N LYS A 36 -7.81 12.68 -13.80
CA LYS A 36 -7.48 13.69 -12.78
C LYS A 36 -7.80 13.22 -11.37
N GLU A 37 -8.98 12.62 -11.17
CA GLU A 37 -9.37 12.07 -9.87
C GLU A 37 -8.42 10.93 -9.45
N HIS A 38 -8.12 10.01 -10.36
CA HIS A 38 -7.18 8.90 -10.13
C HIS A 38 -5.79 9.42 -9.73
N SER A 39 -5.25 10.39 -10.48
CA SER A 39 -3.95 10.98 -10.19
C SER A 39 -3.90 11.68 -8.83
N SER A 40 -5.01 12.27 -8.37
CA SER A 40 -5.07 12.92 -7.05
C SER A 40 -5.05 11.93 -5.89
N LEU A 41 -5.46 10.67 -6.13
CA LEU A 41 -5.45 9.60 -5.13
C LEU A 41 -4.19 8.75 -5.19
N ALA A 42 -3.44 8.77 -6.30
CA ALA A 42 -2.30 7.89 -6.54
C ALA A 42 -1.24 7.95 -5.43
N GLU A 43 -0.86 9.16 -4.99
CA GLU A 43 0.15 9.34 -3.94
C GLU A 43 -0.35 8.82 -2.58
N ILE A 44 -1.59 9.13 -2.22
CA ILE A 44 -2.20 8.69 -0.95
C ILE A 44 -2.28 7.15 -0.92
N VAL A 45 -2.70 6.54 -2.02
CA VAL A 45 -2.81 5.08 -2.12
C VAL A 45 -1.43 4.42 -2.14
N ALA A 46 -0.44 5.01 -2.82
CA ALA A 46 0.93 4.50 -2.82
C ALA A 46 1.53 4.50 -1.40
N ASN A 47 1.35 5.58 -0.63
CA ASN A 47 1.79 5.64 0.76
C ASN A 47 1.07 4.61 1.63
N TYR A 48 -0.24 4.43 1.44
CA TYR A 48 -1.00 3.43 2.18
C TYR A 48 -0.58 1.99 1.82
N ASP A 49 -0.28 1.71 0.55
CA ASP A 49 0.20 0.40 0.11
C ASP A 49 1.61 0.11 0.64
N ALA A 50 2.47 1.11 0.69
CA ALA A 50 3.78 1.00 1.33
C ALA A 50 3.65 0.70 2.84
N TYR A 51 2.68 1.31 3.51
CA TYR A 51 2.39 1.03 4.92
C TYR A 51 1.91 -0.41 5.13
N LEU A 52 0.96 -0.87 4.30
CA LEU A 52 0.45 -2.25 4.37
C LEU A 52 1.53 -3.28 4.08
N ALA A 53 2.44 -2.99 3.15
CA ALA A 53 3.58 -3.85 2.87
C ALA A 53 4.52 -3.95 4.08
N ALA A 54 4.84 -2.82 4.72
CA ALA A 54 5.65 -2.83 5.94
C ALA A 54 4.97 -3.57 7.10
N GLU A 55 3.65 -3.43 7.26
CA GLU A 55 2.88 -4.21 8.24
C GLU A 55 2.94 -5.72 7.95
N LYS A 56 2.91 -6.12 6.67
CA LYS A 56 3.06 -7.52 6.26
C LYS A 56 4.46 -8.05 6.60
N THR A 57 5.50 -7.31 6.26
CA THR A 57 6.90 -7.66 6.60
C THR A 57 7.07 -7.82 8.11
N LEU A 58 6.49 -6.92 8.92
CA LEU A 58 6.54 -7.01 10.37
C LEU A 58 5.94 -8.33 10.88
N LYS A 59 4.77 -8.71 10.36
CA LYS A 59 4.11 -9.98 10.73
C LYS A 59 4.92 -11.20 10.30
N GLU A 60 5.51 -11.17 9.10
CA GLU A 60 6.37 -12.24 8.61
C GLU A 60 7.63 -12.40 9.48
N CYS A 61 8.25 -11.28 9.89
CA CYS A 61 9.38 -11.31 10.82
C CYS A 61 8.96 -11.87 12.18
N ASP A 62 7.82 -11.45 12.72
CA ASP A 62 7.29 -11.99 13.98
C ASP A 62 7.05 -13.50 13.91
N GLU A 63 6.52 -14.01 12.79
CA GLU A 63 6.34 -15.45 12.57
C GLU A 63 7.68 -16.21 12.55
N ILE A 64 8.70 -15.65 11.89
CA ILE A 64 10.07 -16.22 11.89
C ILE A 64 10.62 -16.25 13.32
N LEU A 65 10.54 -15.14 14.05
CA LEU A 65 11.08 -15.00 15.41
C LEU A 65 10.40 -15.93 16.43
N LEU A 66 9.16 -16.37 16.16
CA LEU A 66 8.44 -17.32 17.02
C LEU A 66 8.90 -18.78 16.85
N GLY A 67 9.44 -19.15 15.69
CA GLY A 67 9.71 -20.54 15.33
C GLY A 67 11.16 -20.86 14.98
N GLU A 68 11.99 -19.86 14.71
CA GLU A 68 13.38 -20.04 14.29
C GLU A 68 14.33 -20.20 15.49
N THR A 69 15.42 -20.93 15.29
CA THR A 69 16.47 -21.16 16.29
C THR A 69 17.86 -20.81 15.78
N ASP A 70 18.01 -20.65 14.46
CA ASP A 70 19.23 -20.13 13.86
C ASP A 70 19.42 -18.66 14.25
N LYS A 71 20.54 -18.37 14.90
CA LYS A 71 20.84 -17.03 15.43
C LYS A 71 21.10 -16.00 14.35
N GLU A 72 21.63 -16.40 13.20
CA GLU A 72 21.88 -15.47 12.08
C GLU A 72 20.55 -15.09 11.42
N LEU A 73 19.64 -16.05 11.25
CA LEU A 73 18.30 -15.79 10.73
C LEU A 73 17.45 -14.94 11.69
N ILE A 74 17.53 -15.21 12.99
CA ILE A 74 16.86 -14.38 14.01
C ILE A 74 17.38 -12.94 13.96
N ALA A 75 18.70 -12.74 13.91
CA ALA A 75 19.29 -11.39 13.85
C ALA A 75 18.86 -10.63 12.59
N LEU A 76 18.79 -11.31 11.44
CA LEU A 76 18.30 -10.73 10.20
C LEU A 76 16.81 -10.33 10.31
N ALA A 77 15.96 -11.21 10.87
CA ALA A 77 14.54 -10.93 11.07
C ALA A 77 14.31 -9.79 12.07
N GLU A 78 15.13 -9.64 13.11
CA GLU A 78 15.09 -8.50 14.04
C GLU A 78 15.45 -7.18 13.35
N GLU A 79 16.44 -7.18 12.46
CA GLU A 79 16.83 -6.01 11.67
C GLU A 79 15.70 -5.61 10.69
N GLU A 80 15.18 -6.56 9.91
CA GLU A 80 14.07 -6.32 8.98
C GLU A 80 12.82 -5.83 9.71
N LYS A 81 12.51 -6.41 10.87
CA LYS A 81 11.44 -5.95 11.75
C LYS A 81 11.63 -4.48 12.16
N SER A 82 12.82 -4.12 12.62
CA SER A 82 13.11 -2.75 13.04
C SER A 82 12.92 -1.74 11.90
N ASP A 83 13.35 -2.10 10.69
CA ASP A 83 13.21 -1.23 9.53
C ASP A 83 11.74 -1.13 9.05
N ALA A 84 10.99 -2.23 9.12
CA ALA A 84 9.56 -2.22 8.85
C ALA A 84 8.81 -1.30 9.83
N GLU A 85 9.13 -1.36 11.14
CA GLU A 85 8.54 -0.50 12.16
C GLU A 85 8.84 0.99 11.91
N LYS A 86 10.09 1.34 11.57
CA LYS A 86 10.47 2.72 11.21
C LYS A 86 9.68 3.22 10.01
N LYS A 87 9.62 2.43 8.94
CA LYS A 87 8.88 2.77 7.73
C LYS A 87 7.39 2.96 8.00
N MET A 88 6.81 2.13 8.86
CA MET A 88 5.40 2.29 9.28
C MET A 88 5.16 3.57 10.09
N ALA A 89 6.14 4.03 10.87
CA ALA A 89 6.06 5.29 11.61
C ALA A 89 6.15 6.49 10.65
N GLU A 90 7.10 6.48 9.72
CA GLU A 90 7.27 7.55 8.71
C GLU A 90 6.04 7.70 7.80
N LEU A 91 5.37 6.59 7.47
CA LEU A 91 4.18 6.59 6.60
C LEU A 91 2.86 6.89 7.33
N LYS A 92 2.90 7.05 8.66
CA LYS A 92 1.71 7.35 9.48
C LYS A 92 1.46 8.84 9.69
N ASP A 93 2.48 9.67 9.48
CA ASP A 93 2.43 11.15 9.54
C ASP A 93 1.86 11.75 8.24
#